data_AF-A0AAE4VIX7-F1
#
_entry.id   AF-A0AAE4VIX7-F1
#
_cell.length_a   1.000
_cell.length_b   1.000
_cell.length_c   1.000
_cell.angle_alpha   90.00
_cell.angle_beta   90.00
_cell.angle_gamma   90.00
#
_symmetry.space_group_name_H-M   'P 1'
#
loop_
_entity.id
_entity.type
_entity.pdbx_description
1 polymer ?
#
loop_
_entity_poly.entity_id
_entity_poly.type
_entity_poly.pdbx_seq_one_letter_code
_entity_poly.pdbx_strand_id
1 'polypeptide(L)'
;MKLRGVPLITASIGVILMSATALGLSIAVADARPFCYETGPGFQKCLDSPRGDYFNPIYAGPKIPESYIPWVPDTAPSPIYVPPAPSYIPPAPVATVPDTGVLENLVQNDMQGFFDNPANGKTQYALHFERVFLTKTGDTTYEGTVAASTGGGPERIIPVHVTVDGDNLAWNLDPGVLVPLFQ
;
A
#
# COMPACT_ATOMS: atom_id res chain seq x y z
N MET A 1 -41.42 -9.76 -49.50
CA MET A 1 -41.49 -9.51 -48.04
C MET A 1 -41.49 -10.84 -47.31
N LYS A 2 -40.43 -11.13 -46.55
CA LYS A 2 -40.28 -12.36 -45.76
C LYS A 2 -39.49 -11.98 -44.50
N LEU A 3 -40.21 -11.62 -43.44
CA LEU A 3 -39.64 -11.37 -42.11
C LEU A 3 -39.21 -12.72 -41.52
N ARG A 4 -37.90 -12.94 -41.39
CA ARG A 4 -37.33 -14.06 -40.64
C ARG A 4 -37.21 -13.63 -39.18
N GLY A 5 -37.81 -14.43 -38.29
CA GLY A 5 -37.84 -14.19 -36.86
C GLY A 5 -36.56 -14.56 -36.14
N VAL A 6 -36.33 -13.86 -35.03
CA VAL A 6 -35.49 -14.21 -33.89
C VAL A 6 -36.28 -13.69 -32.69
N PRO A 7 -36.61 -14.51 -31.67
CA PRO A 7 -35.71 -14.58 -30.52
C PRO A 7 -35.77 -15.88 -29.70
N LEU A 8 -34.64 -16.27 -29.12
CA LEU A 8 -34.56 -16.73 -27.72
C LEU A 8 -33.08 -16.85 -27.35
N ILE A 9 -32.57 -15.93 -26.53
CA ILE A 9 -31.31 -16.15 -25.81
C ILE A 9 -31.71 -16.46 -24.37
N THR A 10 -31.58 -17.73 -24.03
CA THR A 10 -31.78 -18.28 -22.69
C THR A 10 -30.69 -17.76 -21.76
N ALA A 11 -31.06 -16.95 -20.76
CA ALA A 11 -30.16 -16.56 -19.69
C ALA A 11 -30.19 -17.65 -18.59
N SER A 12 -29.11 -18.42 -18.47
CA SER A 12 -28.90 -19.35 -17.37
C SER A 12 -28.22 -18.63 -16.20
N ILE A 13 -28.95 -18.44 -15.10
CA ILE A 13 -28.45 -17.97 -13.81
C ILE A 13 -27.88 -19.18 -13.08
N GLY A 14 -26.55 -19.28 -13.00
CA GLY A 14 -25.85 -20.23 -12.14
C GLY A 14 -25.51 -19.57 -10.81
N VAL A 15 -26.29 -19.84 -9.76
CA VAL A 15 -25.94 -19.49 -8.38
C VAL A 15 -25.00 -20.57 -7.85
N ILE A 16 -23.71 -20.26 -7.75
CA ILE A 16 -22.74 -21.12 -7.06
C ILE A 16 -22.74 -20.72 -5.58
N LEU A 17 -23.36 -21.58 -4.76
CA LEU A 17 -23.33 -21.53 -3.31
C LEU A 17 -22.01 -22.19 -2.84
N MET A 18 -21.00 -21.41 -2.47
CA MET A 18 -19.80 -21.95 -1.80
C MET A 18 -19.95 -21.83 -0.29
N SER A 19 -20.02 -23.00 0.35
CA SER A 19 -20.01 -23.22 1.79
C SER A 19 -18.65 -22.84 2.40
N ALA A 20 -18.65 -21.81 3.23
CA ALA A 20 -17.51 -21.47 4.09
C ALA A 20 -17.50 -22.40 5.31
N THR A 21 -16.61 -23.39 5.31
CA THR A 21 -16.23 -24.14 6.52
C THR A 21 -15.29 -23.27 7.34
N ALA A 22 -15.82 -22.71 8.44
CA ALA A 22 -15.04 -22.05 9.47
C ALA A 22 -14.18 -23.09 10.21
N LEU A 23 -12.91 -23.21 9.83
CA LEU A 23 -11.89 -23.82 10.68
C LEU A 23 -11.43 -22.74 11.66
N GLY A 24 -11.96 -22.82 12.89
CA GLY A 24 -11.47 -22.07 14.02
C GLY A 24 -10.02 -22.43 14.31
N LEU A 25 -9.10 -21.58 13.86
CA LEU A 25 -7.74 -21.54 14.39
C LEU A 25 -7.82 -20.80 15.72
N SER A 26 -7.69 -21.55 16.80
CA SER A 26 -7.39 -21.03 18.12
C SER A 26 -6.15 -20.14 18.02
N ILE A 27 -6.32 -18.83 18.13
CA ILE A 27 -5.24 -17.88 18.40
C ILE A 27 -4.71 -18.16 19.81
N ALA A 28 -3.77 -19.09 19.90
CA ALA A 28 -2.86 -19.13 21.04
C ALA A 28 -2.03 -17.85 20.97
N VAL A 29 -2.40 -16.85 21.78
CA VAL A 29 -1.52 -15.71 22.05
C VAL A 29 -0.33 -16.28 22.82
N ALA A 30 0.80 -16.45 22.12
CA ALA A 30 2.06 -16.76 22.78
C ALA A 30 2.42 -15.54 23.65
N ASP A 31 2.39 -15.71 24.97
CA ASP A 31 2.88 -14.73 25.94
C ASP A 31 4.40 -14.61 25.76
N ALA A 32 4.81 -13.73 24.85
CA ALA A 32 6.21 -13.47 24.56
C ALA A 32 6.73 -12.49 25.62
N ARG A 33 7.32 -13.08 26.66
CA ARG A 33 8.03 -12.36 27.72
C ARG A 33 9.02 -11.33 27.14
N PRO A 34 9.30 -10.24 27.88
CA PRO A 34 10.27 -9.24 27.43
C PRO A 34 11.63 -9.88 27.14
N PHE A 35 12.20 -9.57 25.98
CA PHE A 35 13.54 -10.04 25.61
C PHE A 35 14.45 -8.85 25.30
N CYS A 36 15.70 -8.93 25.74
CA CYS A 36 16.72 -7.93 25.48
C CYS A 36 17.77 -8.49 24.50
N TYR A 37 18.26 -7.64 23.59
CA TYR A 37 19.36 -7.98 22.68
C TYR A 37 20.37 -6.83 22.62
N GLU A 38 21.63 -7.16 22.41
CA GLU A 38 22.71 -6.18 22.31
C GLU A 38 22.65 -5.46 20.96
N THR A 39 22.74 -4.12 20.99
CA THR A 39 22.78 -3.29 19.78
C THR A 39 24.16 -2.71 19.49
N GLY A 40 25.13 -2.96 20.37
CA GLY A 40 26.51 -2.51 20.25
C GLY A 40 27.30 -2.74 21.54
N PRO A 41 28.63 -2.48 21.56
CA PRO A 41 29.46 -2.68 22.74
C PRO A 41 28.93 -1.91 23.95
N GLY A 42 28.35 -2.63 24.92
CA GLY A 42 27.80 -2.04 26.14
C GLY A 42 26.42 -1.40 26.00
N PHE A 43 25.67 -1.63 24.92
CA PHE A 43 24.30 -1.14 24.73
C PHE A 43 23.33 -2.28 24.41
N GLN A 44 22.13 -2.21 24.96
CA GLN A 44 21.05 -3.17 24.70
C GLN A 44 19.72 -2.48 24.44
N LYS A 45 18.85 -3.17 23.69
CA LYS A 45 17.43 -2.84 23.55
C LYS A 45 16.60 -3.99 24.09
N CYS A 46 15.53 -3.66 24.81
CA CYS A 46 14.56 -4.63 25.30
C CYS A 46 13.19 -4.35 24.68
N LEU A 47 12.54 -5.41 24.25
CA LEU A 47 11.23 -5.41 23.61
C LEU A 47 10.27 -6.24 24.47
N ASP A 48 9.05 -5.76 24.64
CA ASP A 48 7.97 -6.51 25.29
C ASP A 48 6.87 -6.77 24.25
N SER A 49 6.40 -8.02 24.14
CA SER A 49 5.34 -8.40 23.19
C SER A 49 4.25 -9.21 23.87
N PRO A 50 3.49 -8.60 24.79
CA PRO A 50 2.47 -9.30 25.54
C PRO A 50 1.25 -9.69 24.69
N ARG A 51 1.11 -9.18 23.45
CA ARG A 51 -0.10 -9.37 22.62
C ARG A 51 0.14 -9.54 21.11
N GLY A 52 1.37 -9.79 20.67
CA GLY A 52 1.66 -9.96 19.23
C GLY A 52 1.55 -8.69 18.38
N ASP A 53 1.08 -7.58 18.96
CA ASP A 53 1.00 -6.29 18.31
C ASP A 53 2.15 -5.39 18.81
N TYR A 54 3.05 -5.09 17.89
CA TYR A 54 4.10 -4.06 17.94
C TYR A 54 5.21 -4.20 19.00
N PHE A 55 6.42 -4.39 18.48
CA PHE A 55 7.71 -4.27 19.16
C PHE A 55 7.95 -2.85 19.72
N ASN A 56 7.27 -2.50 20.81
CA ASN A 56 7.51 -1.22 21.47
C ASN A 56 8.75 -1.36 22.37
N PRO A 57 9.82 -0.56 22.16
CA PRO A 57 11.00 -0.64 23.00
C PRO A 57 10.67 -0.19 24.42
N ILE A 58 10.72 -1.12 25.36
CA ILE A 58 10.58 -0.82 26.79
C ILE A 58 11.88 -0.27 27.37
N TYR A 59 13.02 -0.53 26.71
CA TYR A 59 14.32 -0.01 27.09
C TYR A 59 15.26 0.09 25.89
N ALA A 60 16.01 1.19 25.81
CA ALA A 60 17.13 1.37 24.90
C ALA A 60 18.21 2.18 25.61
N GLY A 61 19.36 1.55 25.90
CA GLY A 61 20.39 2.21 26.70
C GLY A 61 21.60 1.32 26.97
N PRO A 62 22.48 1.74 27.90
CA PRO A 62 23.62 0.94 28.34
C PRO A 62 23.19 -0.45 28.84
N LYS A 63 24.09 -1.43 28.74
CA LYS A 63 23.83 -2.80 29.21
C LYS A 63 23.50 -2.79 30.69
N ILE A 64 22.29 -3.22 31.04
CA ILE A 64 21.88 -3.37 32.44
C ILE A 64 22.18 -4.81 32.89
N PRO A 65 22.68 -5.01 34.13
CA PRO A 65 22.87 -6.35 34.67
C PRO A 65 21.52 -7.07 34.76
N GLU A 66 21.49 -8.37 34.45
CA GLU A 66 20.28 -9.21 34.38
C GLU A 66 19.41 -9.17 35.64
N SER A 67 20.00 -8.82 36.80
CA SER A 67 19.32 -8.70 38.09
C SER A 67 18.52 -7.41 38.30
N TYR A 68 18.57 -6.43 37.39
CA TYR A 68 17.94 -5.12 37.59
C TYR A 68 16.47 -5.06 37.16
N ILE A 69 15.92 -6.12 36.55
CA ILE A 69 14.54 -6.18 36.10
C ILE A 69 13.75 -7.12 37.01
N PRO A 70 13.02 -6.61 38.03
CA PRO A 70 12.44 -7.42 39.11
C PRO A 70 11.33 -8.40 38.70
N TRP A 71 10.95 -8.44 37.42
CA TRP A 71 9.92 -9.33 36.87
C TRP A 71 10.45 -10.32 35.83
N VAL A 72 11.76 -10.40 35.59
CA VAL A 72 12.36 -11.40 34.71
C VAL A 72 12.74 -12.63 35.54
N PRO A 73 12.17 -13.82 35.30
CA PRO A 73 12.54 -15.01 36.05
C PRO A 73 13.97 -15.45 35.73
N ASP A 74 14.73 -15.84 36.76
CA ASP A 74 16.13 -16.33 36.69
C ASP A 74 16.32 -17.62 35.86
N THR A 75 15.23 -18.23 35.40
CA THR A 75 15.29 -19.41 34.53
C THR A 75 15.39 -18.98 33.08
N ALA A 76 16.63 -18.87 32.60
CA ALA A 76 16.93 -18.85 31.18
C ALA A 76 16.22 -20.07 30.53
N PRO A 77 15.30 -19.88 29.58
CA PRO A 77 14.68 -20.99 28.90
C PRO A 77 15.76 -21.79 28.17
N SER A 78 15.60 -23.12 28.13
CA SER A 78 16.45 -24.02 27.36
C SER A 78 16.69 -23.45 25.96
N PRO A 79 17.90 -23.54 25.39
CA PRO A 79 18.19 -22.98 24.07
C PRO A 79 17.19 -23.54 23.06
N ILE A 80 16.25 -22.69 22.65
CA ILE A 80 15.35 -22.99 21.55
C ILE A 80 16.28 -23.17 20.35
N TYR A 81 16.12 -24.29 19.65
CA TYR A 81 16.73 -24.47 18.34
C TYR A 81 16.25 -23.30 17.47
N VAL A 82 17.09 -22.29 17.32
CA VAL A 82 16.88 -21.22 16.35
C VAL A 82 17.22 -21.86 15.02
N PRO A 83 16.22 -22.16 14.15
CA PRO A 83 16.54 -22.57 12.80
C PRO A 83 17.47 -21.50 12.20
N PRO A 84 18.47 -21.90 11.40
CA PRO A 84 19.35 -20.94 10.76
C PRO A 84 18.50 -19.84 10.14
N ALA A 85 18.82 -18.58 10.46
CA ALA A 85 18.09 -17.44 9.94
C ALA A 85 17.93 -17.65 8.42
N PRO A 86 16.71 -17.51 7.87
CA PRO A 86 16.54 -17.57 6.43
C PRO A 86 17.58 -16.63 5.83
N SER A 87 18.30 -17.12 4.82
CA SER A 87 19.35 -16.36 4.14
C SER A 87 18.88 -14.92 4.01
N TYR A 88 19.63 -13.99 4.60
CA TYR A 88 19.36 -12.57 4.46
C TYR A 88 19.46 -12.27 2.97
N ILE A 89 18.31 -12.29 2.29
CA ILE A 89 18.15 -11.65 0.99
C ILE A 89 18.26 -10.18 1.37
N PRO A 90 19.32 -9.47 0.92
CA PRO A 90 19.36 -8.03 1.10
C PRO A 90 18.00 -7.48 0.66
N PRO A 91 17.36 -6.58 1.43
CA PRO A 91 16.17 -5.93 0.93
C PRO A 91 16.49 -5.44 -0.47
N ALA A 92 15.59 -5.74 -1.42
CA ALA A 92 15.73 -5.25 -2.78
C ALA A 92 16.15 -3.77 -2.69
N PRO A 93 17.12 -3.33 -3.49
CA PRO A 93 17.61 -1.95 -3.43
C PRO A 93 16.40 -1.04 -3.34
N VAL A 94 16.32 -0.26 -2.26
CA VAL A 94 15.20 0.65 -2.02
C VAL A 94 15.10 1.48 -3.27
N ALA A 95 14.04 1.28 -4.07
CA ALA A 95 13.78 2.10 -5.23
C ALA A 95 13.84 3.54 -4.71
N THR A 96 14.74 4.34 -5.26
CA THR A 96 14.90 5.74 -4.87
C THR A 96 13.58 6.42 -5.12
N VAL A 97 12.79 6.58 -4.06
CA VAL A 97 11.49 7.21 -4.12
C VAL A 97 11.71 8.66 -4.53
N PRO A 98 11.15 9.11 -5.67
CA PRO A 98 11.28 10.49 -6.08
C PRO A 98 10.70 11.42 -5.01
N ASP A 99 11.32 12.59 -4.85
CA ASP A 99 10.74 13.67 -4.06
C ASP A 99 9.29 13.91 -4.50
N THR A 100 8.38 14.10 -3.55
CA THR A 100 6.94 14.15 -3.85
C THR A 100 6.60 15.28 -4.82
N GLY A 101 7.31 16.41 -4.77
CA GLY A 101 7.11 17.51 -5.73
C GLY A 101 7.56 17.15 -7.15
N VAL A 102 8.60 16.32 -7.29
CA VAL A 102 9.00 15.78 -8.60
C VAL A 102 7.95 14.80 -9.12
N LEU A 103 7.43 13.94 -8.24
CA LEU A 103 6.39 12.97 -8.59
C LEU A 103 5.09 13.65 -9.04
N GLU A 104 4.65 14.71 -8.37
CA GLU A 104 3.48 15.51 -8.75
C GLU A 104 3.60 16.06 -10.17
N ASN A 105 4.76 16.63 -10.51
CA ASN A 105 5.04 17.14 -11.86
C ASN A 105 5.08 16.00 -12.90
N LEU A 106 5.64 14.84 -12.55
CA LEU A 106 5.66 13.67 -13.45
C LEU A 106 4.25 13.16 -13.73
N VAL A 107 3.41 13.00 -12.70
CA VAL A 107 2.02 12.57 -12.84
C VAL A 107 1.25 13.56 -13.70
N GLN A 108 1.38 14.86 -13.43
CA GLN A 108 0.72 15.89 -14.23
C GLN A 108 1.10 15.80 -15.72
N ASN A 109 2.40 15.75 -16.00
CA ASN A 109 2.91 15.69 -17.38
C ASN A 109 2.48 14.40 -18.09
N ASP A 110 2.49 13.26 -17.39
CA ASP A 110 2.07 11.99 -17.95
C ASP A 110 0.56 11.96 -18.24
N MET A 111 -0.27 12.46 -17.31
CA MET A 111 -1.70 12.64 -17.52
C MET A 111 -1.99 13.55 -18.71
N GLN A 112 -1.35 14.73 -18.77
CA GLN A 112 -1.53 15.66 -19.88
C GLN A 112 -1.09 15.03 -21.20
N GLY A 113 0.08 14.39 -21.23
CA GLY A 113 0.60 13.69 -22.41
C GLY A 113 -0.32 12.57 -22.89
N PHE A 114 -0.95 11.83 -21.97
CA PHE A 114 -1.91 10.79 -22.32
C PHE A 114 -3.14 11.35 -23.05
N PHE A 115 -3.72 12.45 -22.55
CA PHE A 115 -4.92 13.05 -23.14
C PHE A 115 -4.64 13.91 -24.37
N ASP A 116 -3.44 14.47 -24.49
CA ASP A 116 -2.99 15.23 -25.66
C ASP A 116 -2.54 14.33 -26.82
N ASN A 117 -2.16 13.08 -26.53
CA ASN A 117 -1.71 12.15 -27.57
C ASN A 117 -2.88 11.64 -28.42
N PRO A 118 -2.94 11.98 -29.73
CA PRO A 118 -4.02 11.55 -30.61
C PRO A 118 -4.09 10.03 -30.78
N ALA A 119 -2.99 9.30 -30.56
CA ALA A 119 -2.96 7.84 -30.64
C ALA A 119 -3.85 7.18 -29.58
N ASN A 120 -4.13 7.87 -28.47
CA ASN A 120 -4.98 7.34 -27.40
C ASN A 120 -6.49 7.53 -27.69
N GLY A 121 -6.86 8.31 -28.71
CA GLY A 121 -8.26 8.54 -29.08
C GLY A 121 -9.06 9.25 -27.97
N LYS A 122 -8.39 10.11 -27.19
CA LYS A 122 -8.98 10.86 -26.06
C LYS A 122 -8.88 12.39 -26.23
N THR A 123 -8.26 12.88 -27.30
CA THR A 123 -8.05 14.32 -27.53
C THR A 123 -9.36 15.11 -27.67
N GLN A 124 -10.46 14.44 -28.02
CA GLN A 124 -11.79 15.06 -28.09
C GLN A 124 -12.31 15.62 -26.77
N TYR A 125 -11.75 15.18 -25.62
CA TYR A 125 -12.18 15.65 -24.31
C TYR A 125 -11.54 16.98 -23.90
N ALA A 126 -10.53 17.46 -24.63
CA ALA A 126 -9.82 18.72 -24.38
C ALA A 126 -9.50 18.94 -22.89
N LEU A 127 -8.99 17.89 -22.22
CA LEU A 127 -8.70 17.93 -20.80
C LEU A 127 -7.38 18.66 -20.53
N HIS A 128 -7.40 19.50 -19.50
CA HIS A 128 -6.24 20.22 -19.02
C HIS A 128 -6.02 19.89 -17.55
N PHE A 129 -4.83 19.41 -17.21
CA PHE A 129 -4.42 19.07 -15.84
C PHE A 129 -3.41 20.11 -15.33
N GLU A 130 -3.74 20.81 -14.24
CA GLU A 130 -2.96 21.95 -13.77
C GLU A 130 -2.03 21.65 -12.60
N ARG A 131 -2.58 21.08 -11.52
CA ARG A 131 -1.89 20.88 -10.24
C ARG A 131 -2.24 19.52 -9.70
N VAL A 132 -1.22 18.75 -9.37
CA VAL A 132 -1.36 17.46 -8.69
C VAL A 132 -0.83 17.64 -7.28
N PHE A 133 -1.58 17.16 -6.30
CA PHE A 133 -1.14 17.05 -4.91
C PHE A 133 -1.17 15.60 -4.49
N LEU A 134 -0.03 15.07 -4.03
CA LEU A 134 0.10 13.67 -3.64
C LEU A 134 0.47 13.54 -2.17
N THR A 135 -0.13 12.55 -1.51
CA THR A 135 0.22 12.10 -0.17
C THR A 135 0.63 10.64 -0.23
N LYS A 136 1.81 10.31 0.29
CA LYS A 136 2.28 8.93 0.34
C LYS A 136 1.43 8.11 1.32
N THR A 137 0.88 7.00 0.84
CA THR A 137 0.00 6.11 1.64
C THR A 137 0.59 4.71 1.86
N GLY A 138 1.61 4.34 1.08
CA GLY A 138 2.35 3.08 1.22
C GLY A 138 3.76 3.22 0.65
N ASP A 139 4.52 2.13 0.59
CA ASP A 139 5.93 2.17 0.15
C ASP A 139 6.08 2.73 -1.28
N THR A 140 5.15 2.32 -2.15
CA THR A 140 5.08 2.64 -3.58
C THR A 140 3.76 3.31 -3.99
N THR A 141 2.85 3.56 -3.05
CA THR A 141 1.50 4.06 -3.34
C THR A 141 1.28 5.47 -2.80
N TYR A 142 0.56 6.27 -3.58
CA TYR A 142 0.21 7.65 -3.27
C TYR A 142 -1.25 7.89 -3.59
N GLU A 143 -1.90 8.67 -2.74
CA GLU A 143 -3.26 9.14 -2.89
C GLU A 143 -3.24 10.65 -3.04
N GLY A 144 -4.09 11.20 -3.88
CA GLY A 144 -4.01 12.62 -4.16
C GLY A 144 -5.21 13.20 -4.88
N THR A 145 -5.03 14.45 -5.27
CA THR A 145 -6.01 15.18 -6.07
C THR A 145 -5.33 15.88 -7.22
N VAL A 146 -6.01 15.91 -8.36
CA VAL A 146 -5.60 16.68 -9.53
C VAL A 146 -6.66 17.72 -9.87
N ALA A 147 -6.20 18.95 -10.10
CA ALA A 147 -6.97 20.02 -10.69
C ALA A 147 -7.10 19.78 -12.20
N ALA A 148 -8.34 19.59 -12.67
CA ALA A 148 -8.62 19.34 -14.08
C ALA A 148 -9.75 20.24 -14.60
N SER A 149 -9.65 20.64 -15.86
CA SER A 149 -10.71 21.35 -16.60
C SER A 149 -10.87 20.74 -18.00
N THR A 150 -11.97 21.07 -18.67
CA THR A 150 -12.17 20.76 -20.10
C THR A 150 -12.38 22.05 -20.87
N GLY A 151 -11.57 22.28 -21.91
CA GLY A 151 -11.60 23.52 -22.70
C GLY A 151 -11.52 24.78 -21.83
N GLY A 152 -12.51 25.68 -21.96
CA GLY A 152 -12.64 26.89 -21.14
C GLY A 152 -13.53 26.76 -19.90
N GLY A 153 -13.87 25.53 -19.50
CA GLY A 153 -14.72 25.25 -18.36
C GLY A 153 -14.02 25.48 -17.00
N PRO A 154 -14.79 25.46 -15.89
CA PRO A 154 -14.23 25.64 -14.56
C PRO A 154 -13.32 24.47 -14.16
N GLU A 155 -12.26 24.78 -13.42
CA GLU A 155 -11.41 23.78 -12.77
C GLU A 155 -12.22 22.98 -11.73
N ARG A 156 -12.00 21.66 -11.71
CA ARG A 156 -12.52 20.74 -10.68
C ARG A 156 -11.37 19.94 -10.09
N ILE A 157 -11.52 19.62 -8.81
CA ILE A 157 -10.58 18.78 -8.07
C ILE A 157 -11.07 17.33 -8.17
N ILE A 158 -10.18 16.44 -8.62
CA ILE A 158 -10.48 15.05 -8.97
C ILE A 158 -9.53 14.12 -8.21
N PRO A 159 -10.01 13.05 -7.55
CA PRO A 159 -9.13 12.11 -6.87
C PRO A 159 -8.26 11.35 -7.87
N VAL A 160 -7.00 11.11 -7.50
CA VAL A 160 -6.04 10.33 -8.29
C VAL A 160 -5.28 9.36 -7.39
N HIS A 161 -5.15 8.12 -7.87
CA HIS A 161 -4.37 7.07 -7.24
C HIS A 161 -3.09 6.87 -8.05
N VAL A 162 -1.93 6.85 -7.41
CA VAL A 162 -0.64 6.71 -8.08
C VAL A 162 0.16 5.56 -7.47
N THR A 163 0.75 4.73 -8.32
CA THR A 163 1.68 3.67 -7.93
C THR A 163 3.00 3.84 -8.66
N VAL A 164 4.11 3.73 -7.94
CA VAL A 164 5.48 3.88 -8.46
C VAL A 164 6.25 2.59 -8.22
N ASP A 165 6.66 1.90 -9.28
CA ASP A 165 7.47 0.68 -9.21
C ASP A 165 8.78 0.85 -9.99
N GLY A 166 9.83 1.25 -9.27
CA GLY A 166 11.11 1.65 -9.87
C GLY A 166 10.94 2.88 -10.76
N ASP A 167 11.20 2.71 -12.06
CA ASP A 167 11.02 3.76 -13.09
C ASP A 167 9.60 3.78 -13.67
N ASN A 168 8.73 2.84 -13.27
CA ASN A 168 7.37 2.77 -13.80
C ASN A 168 6.44 3.62 -12.94
N LEU A 169 5.69 4.50 -13.61
CA LEU A 169 4.65 5.32 -13.01
C LEU A 169 3.30 4.88 -13.57
N ALA A 170 2.35 4.59 -12.70
CA ALA A 170 0.97 4.32 -13.06
C ALA A 170 0.04 5.21 -12.24
N TRP A 171 -0.97 5.77 -12.89
CA TRP A 171 -2.03 6.54 -12.24
C TRP A 171 -3.40 6.03 -12.68
N ASN A 172 -4.38 6.20 -11.80
CA ASN A 172 -5.77 5.88 -12.08
C ASN A 172 -6.70 6.93 -11.48
N LEU A 173 -7.83 7.14 -12.14
CA LEU A 173 -8.92 7.99 -11.67
C LEU A 173 -10.12 7.11 -11.33
N ASP A 174 -10.85 7.50 -10.31
CA ASP A 174 -12.08 6.80 -9.94
C ASP A 174 -13.10 6.82 -11.09
N PRO A 175 -13.90 5.75 -11.27
CA PRO A 175 -14.93 5.73 -12.30
C PRO A 175 -15.91 6.90 -12.18
N GLY A 176 -16.12 7.64 -13.27
CA GLY A 176 -17.12 8.71 -13.35
C GLY A 176 -16.67 10.07 -12.81
N VAL A 177 -15.47 10.20 -12.25
CA VAL A 177 -15.02 11.49 -11.67
C VAL A 177 -14.77 12.59 -12.69
N LEU A 178 -14.63 12.25 -13.97
CA LEU A 178 -14.51 13.22 -15.07
C LEU A 178 -15.88 13.75 -15.55
N VAL A 179 -17.00 13.07 -15.23
CA VAL A 179 -18.33 13.46 -15.71
C VAL A 179 -18.69 14.92 -15.37
N PRO A 180 -18.40 15.44 -14.16
CA PRO A 180 -18.70 16.83 -13.80
C PRO A 180 -17.91 17.88 -14.60
N LEU A 181 -16.86 17.49 -15.33
CA LEU A 181 -16.13 18.42 -16.19
C LEU A 181 -16.94 18.79 -17.44
N PHE A 182 -17.77 17.89 -17.95
CA PHE A 182 -18.46 18.05 -19.24
C PHE A 182 -19.86 18.69 -19.12
N GLN A 183 -20.13 19.39 -18.01
CA GLN A 183 -21.42 20.00 -17.71
C GLN A 183 -21.48 21.48 -18.08
#